data_AF-A0A8S3IX95-F1
#
_entry.id   AF-A0A8S3IX95-F1
#
_cell.length_a   1.000
_cell.length_b   1.000
_cell.length_c   1.000
_cell.angle_alpha   90.00
_cell.angle_beta   90.00
_cell.angle_gamma   90.00
#
_symmetry.space_group_name_H-M   'P 1'
#
loop_
_entity.id
_entity.type
_entity.pdbx_description
1 polymer ?
#
loop_
_entity_poly.entity_id
_entity_poly.type
_entity_poly.pdbx_seq_one_letter_code
_entity_poly.pdbx_strand_id
1 'polypeptide(L)' 'EDPKVIISTSHDPSSKLKQFSKELNRLIPNSQRINRGNYNTRQIVEACRSNQVTDLILVQETRGVPDVIQISHFPYG' A
#
# COMPACT_ATOMS: atom_id res chain seq x y z
N GLU A 1 14.31 14.97 3.51
CA GLU A 1 14.56 13.54 3.27
C GLU A 1 13.63 13.07 2.16
N ASP A 2 14.05 12.08 1.38
CA ASP A 2 13.20 11.53 0.32
C ASP A 2 12.05 10.73 0.94
N PRO A 3 10.82 10.83 0.38
CA PRO A 3 9.67 10.13 0.93
C PRO A 3 9.85 8.62 0.79
N LYS A 4 9.56 7.89 1.86
CA LYS A 4 9.55 6.44 1.89
C LYS A 4 8.11 5.97 1.81
N VAL A 5 7.70 5.54 0.62
CA VAL A 5 6.31 5.19 0.32
C VAL A 5 6.14 3.67 0.34
N ILE A 6 5.15 3.18 1.07
CA ILE A 6 4.73 1.77 1.03
C ILE A 6 3.42 1.64 0.28
N ILE A 7 3.36 0.69 -0.65
CA ILE A 7 2.14 0.32 -1.36
C ILE A 7 1.71 -1.08 -0.90
N SER A 8 0.46 -1.22 -0.50
CA SER A 8 -0.15 -2.51 -0.19
C SER A 8 -1.57 -2.60 -0.75
N THR A 9 -2.16 -3.79 -0.68
CA THR A 9 -3.48 -4.09 -1.24
C THR A 9 -4.48 -4.46 -0.14
N SER A 10 -5.73 -4.71 -0.53
CA SER A 10 -6.71 -5.48 0.24
C SER A 10 -6.23 -6.91 0.54
N HIS A 11 -6.94 -7.59 1.46
CA HIS A 11 -6.73 -9.01 1.77
C HIS A 11 -7.09 -9.87 0.55
N ASP A 12 -6.28 -10.89 0.27
CA ASP A 12 -6.41 -11.78 -0.89
C ASP A 12 -6.75 -11.08 -2.22
N PRO A 13 -5.83 -10.24 -2.73
CA PRO A 13 -6.09 -9.45 -3.92
C PRO A 13 -6.16 -10.32 -5.19
N SER A 14 -7.01 -9.92 -6.13
CA SER A 14 -7.13 -10.52 -7.45
C SER A 14 -5.85 -10.32 -8.28
N SER A 15 -5.74 -11.06 -9.38
CA SER A 15 -4.64 -10.89 -10.34
C SER A 15 -4.61 -9.47 -10.92
N LYS A 16 -5.76 -8.85 -11.16
CA LYS A 16 -5.87 -7.48 -11.68
C LYS A 16 -5.37 -6.45 -10.67
N LEU A 17 -5.75 -6.56 -9.40
CA LEU A 17 -5.24 -5.64 -8.36
C LEU A 17 -3.75 -5.83 -8.10
N LYS A 18 -3.22 -7.05 -8.18
CA LYS A 18 -1.77 -7.31 -8.12
C LYS A 18 -1.02 -6.64 -9.29
N GLN A 19 -1.56 -6.69 -10.50
CA GLN A 19 -1.00 -6.01 -11.68
C GLN A 19 -1.04 -4.49 -11.50
N PHE A 20 -2.21 -3.96 -11.11
CA PHE A 20 -2.37 -2.53 -10.86
C PHE A 20 -1.41 -2.00 -9.80
N SER A 21 -1.27 -2.71 -8.67
CA SER A 21 -0.30 -2.34 -7.62
C SER A 21 1.14 -2.36 -8.12
N LYS A 22 1.50 -3.25 -9.05
CA LYS A 22 2.83 -3.29 -9.67
C LYS A 22 3.07 -2.08 -10.58
N GLU A 23 2.05 -1.65 -11.32
CA GLU A 23 2.13 -0.44 -12.14
C GLU A 23 2.20 0.81 -11.28
N LEU A 24 1.41 0.88 -10.21
CA LEU A 24 1.44 1.99 -9.26
C LEU A 24 2.82 2.15 -8.60
N ASN A 25 3.48 1.04 -8.25
CA ASN A 25 4.84 1.06 -7.72
C ASN A 25 5.89 1.54 -8.73
N ARG A 26 5.60 1.46 -10.04
CA ARG A 26 6.48 2.02 -11.08
C ARG A 26 6.26 3.52 -11.28
N LEU A 27 5.04 4.00 -11.00
CA LEU A 27 4.68 5.40 -11.13
C LEU A 27 5.23 6.24 -9.97
N ILE A 28 5.22 5.70 -8.76
CA ILE A 28 5.64 6.43 -7.56
C ILE A 28 7.12 6.17 -7.30
N PRO A 29 7.99 7.20 -7.38
CA PRO A 29 9.39 7.05 -7.07
C PRO A 29 9.58 6.67 -5.60
N ASN A 30 10.65 5.94 -5.29
CA ASN A 30 10.99 5.50 -3.94
C ASN A 30 9.88 4.69 -3.23
N SER A 31 8.92 4.14 -3.99
CA SER A 31 7.88 3.28 -3.45
C SER A 31 8.31 1.81 -3.39
N GLN A 32 7.88 1.14 -2.32
CA GLN A 32 8.06 -0.29 -2.14
C GLN A 32 6.72 -0.98 -1.91
N ARG A 33 6.48 -2.04 -2.67
CA ARG A 33 5.29 -2.86 -2.52
C ARG A 33 5.49 -3.91 -1.43
N ILE A 34 4.57 -3.98 -0.49
CA ILE A 34 4.52 -5.05 0.53
C ILE A 34 3.33 -5.96 0.23
N ASN A 35 3.62 -7.26 0.10
CA ASN A 35 2.59 -8.28 -0.05
C ASN A 35 1.80 -8.39 1.26
N ARG A 36 0.47 -8.26 1.17
CA ARG A 36 -0.42 -8.20 2.32
C ARG A 36 -0.41 -9.48 3.18
N GLY A 37 -0.47 -10.65 2.55
CA GLY A 37 -0.59 -11.94 3.25
C GLY A 37 -1.69 -11.92 4.32
N ASN A 38 -1.38 -12.43 5.51
CA ASN A 38 -2.26 -12.44 6.67
C ASN A 38 -2.13 -11.19 7.56
N TYR A 39 -1.40 -10.15 7.12
CA TYR A 39 -1.25 -8.94 7.93
C TYR A 39 -2.56 -8.15 7.99
N ASN A 40 -2.98 -7.82 9.20
CA ASN A 40 -4.08 -6.89 9.44
C ASN A 40 -3.65 -5.45 9.17
N THR A 41 -4.61 -4.56 8.90
CA THR A 41 -4.30 -3.16 8.57
C THR A 41 -3.54 -2.49 9.71
N ARG A 42 -3.92 -2.77 10.96
CA ARG A 42 -3.23 -2.26 12.15
C ARG A 42 -1.75 -2.67 12.20
N GLN A 43 -1.45 -3.93 11.89
CA GLN A 43 -0.07 -4.44 11.88
C GLN A 43 0.77 -3.76 10.80
N ILE A 44 0.18 -3.48 9.63
CA ILE A 44 0.88 -2.73 8.57
C ILE A 44 1.14 -1.30 9.00
N VAL A 45 0.15 -0.65 9.62
CA VAL A 45 0.29 0.72 10.13
C VAL A 45 1.40 0.78 11.18
N GLU A 46 1.40 -0.15 12.15
CA GLU A 46 2.45 -0.26 13.16
C GLU A 46 3.83 -0.51 12.54
N ALA A 47 3.93 -1.43 11.57
CA ALA A 47 5.16 -1.69 10.86
C ALA A 47 5.65 -0.45 10.08
N CYS A 48 4.75 0.31 9.44
CA CYS A 48 5.09 1.54 8.74
C CYS A 48 5.65 2.59 9.71
N ARG A 49 5.01 2.75 10.88
CA ARG A 49 5.46 3.67 11.94
C ARG A 49 6.84 3.27 12.49
N SER A 50 7.06 1.99 12.79
CA SER A 50 8.34 1.49 13.29
C SER A 50 9.47 1.60 12.26
N ASN A 51 9.15 1.58 10.97
CA ASN A 51 10.13 1.68 9.87
C ASN A 51 10.28 3.10 9.31
N GLN A 52 9.73 4.12 9.99
CA GLN A 52 9.80 5.53 9.58
C GLN A 52 9.35 5.73 8.12
N VAL A 53 8.29 5.02 7.73
CA VAL A 53 7.62 5.21 6.43
C VAL A 53 6.90 6.56 6.45
N THR A 54 7.00 7.33 5.37
CA THR A 54 6.34 8.64 5.26
C THR A 54 4.90 8.49 4.81
N ASP A 55 4.63 7.57 3.89
CA ASP A 55 3.31 7.42 3.26
C ASP A 55 2.95 5.94 3.07
N LEU A 56 1.71 5.60 3.41
CA LEU A 56 1.11 4.31 3.08
C LEU A 56 0.00 4.51 2.05
N ILE A 57 0.08 3.73 0.98
CA ILE A 57 -0.91 3.68 -0.07
C ILE A 57 -1.56 2.30 -0.03
N LEU A 58 -2.85 2.26 0.25
CA LEU A 58 -3.67 1.05 0.24
C LEU A 58 -4.58 1.08 -0.99
N VAL A 59 -4.44 0.07 -1.84
CA VAL A 59 -5.32 -0.11 -3.00
C VAL A 59 -6.32 -1.22 -2.72
N GLN A 60 -7.59 -0.97 -2.97
CA GLN A 60 -8.67 -1.94 -2.83
C GLN A 60 -9.36 -2.17 -4.17
N GLU A 61 -10.15 -3.22 -4.22
CA GLU A 61 -10.95 -3.57 -5.38
C GLU A 61 -12.32 -4.08 -4.97
N THR A 62 -13.29 -3.89 -5.86
CA THR A 62 -14.58 -4.56 -5.80
C THR A 62 -14.71 -5.50 -6.98
N ARG A 63 -14.93 -6.80 -6.71
CA ARG A 63 -15.11 -7.85 -7.73
C ARG A 63 -14.01 -7.88 -8.79
N GLY A 64 -12.75 -7.74 -8.37
CA GLY A 64 -11.59 -7.80 -9.27
C GLY A 64 -11.30 -6.51 -10.04
N VAL A 65 -12.00 -5.41 -9.75
CA VAL A 65 -11.79 -4.10 -10.36
C VAL A 65 -11.25 -3.15 -9.30
N PRO A 66 -10.00 -2.67 -9.43
CA PRO A 66 -9.46 -1.65 -8.53
C PRO A 66 -10.32 -0.38 -8.59
N ASP A 67 -10.81 0.05 -7.43
CA ASP A 67 -11.79 1.14 -7.34
C ASP A 67 -11.45 2.17 -6.25
N VAL A 68 -10.63 1.80 -5.26
CA VAL A 68 -10.26 2.69 -4.15
C VAL A 68 -8.74 2.74 -3.98
N ILE A 69 -8.20 3.96 -3.88
CA ILE A 69 -6.85 4.23 -3.42
C ILE A 69 -6.95 5.10 -2.16
N GLN A 70 -6.44 4.60 -1.05
CA GLN A 70 -6.32 5.34 0.20
C GLN A 70 -4.86 5.69 0.43
N ILE A 71 -4.58 6.98 0.64
CA ILE A 71 -3.24 7.49 0.96
C ILE A 71 -3.29 8.00 2.40
N SER A 72 -2.31 7.59 3.21
CA SER A 72 -2.21 7.99 4.61
C SER A 72 -0.79 8.45 4.90
N HIS A 73 -0.64 9.70 5.34
CA HIS A 73 0.65 10.30 5.64
C HIS A 73 0.98 10.07 7.11
N PHE A 74 2.18 9.58 7.40
CA PHE A 74 2.63 9.34 8.77
C PHE A 74 3.46 10.51 9.29
N PRO A 75 3.48 10.74 10.62
CA PRO A 75 2.86 9.91 11.66
C PRO A 75 1.38 10.22 11.98
N TYR A 76 0.83 11.38 11.58
CA TYR A 76 -0.50 11.85 12.04
C TYR A 76 -1.35 12.51 10.94
N GLY A 77 -1.00 12.33 9.66
CA GLY A 77 -1.72 12.90 8.52
C GLY A 77 -2.64 11.92 7.81
#